data_AF-A0A2X2VK88-F1
#
_entry.id   AF-A0A2X2VK88-F1
#
_cell.length_a   1.000
_cell.length_b   1.000
_cell.length_c   1.000
_cell.angle_alpha   90.00
_cell.angle_beta   90.00
_cell.angle_gamma   90.00
#
_symmetry.space_group_name_H-M   'P 1'
#
loop_
_entity.id
_entity.type
_entity.pdbx_description
1 polymer ?
#
loop_
_entity_poly.entity_id
_entity_poly.type
_entity_poly.pdbx_seq_one_letter_code
_entity_poly.pdbx_strand_id
1 'polypeptide(L)'
;MLAYCRGTTQETFGNEHWAPKGIEIVSYQGQDNIYSDLTAGRIDAAFQDEVAASEGFLKQPVGKDYKFGGPVGERRETVRCGYGMGLRKEDNELREALNKALRKCVLTYLREAGEKVL
;
A
#
# COMPACT_ATOMS: atom_id res chain seq x y z
N MET A 1 9.60 -17.81 -1.60
CA MET A 1 8.95 -17.21 -0.42
C MET A 1 8.56 -15.76 -0.72
N LEU A 2 7.29 -15.41 -0.51
CA LEU A 2 6.75 -14.04 -0.66
C LEU A 2 6.44 -13.42 0.70
N ALA A 3 6.79 -12.14 0.88
CA ALA A 3 6.57 -11.41 2.13
C ALA A 3 5.46 -10.34 2.04
N TYR A 4 4.73 -10.19 3.16
CA TYR A 4 3.66 -9.20 3.35
C TYR A 4 3.76 -8.56 4.74
N CYS A 5 3.22 -7.35 4.85
CA CYS A 5 2.95 -6.77 6.15
C CYS A 5 1.64 -7.35 6.70
N ARG A 6 1.67 -7.84 7.94
CA ARG A 6 0.53 -8.49 8.60
C ARG A 6 -0.63 -7.52 8.77
N GLY A 7 -1.86 -7.99 8.53
CA GLY A 7 -3.09 -7.21 8.66
C GLY A 7 -3.39 -6.32 7.47
N THR A 8 -2.66 -6.46 6.36
CA THR A 8 -2.89 -5.69 5.15
C THR A 8 -3.81 -6.41 4.17
N THR A 9 -4.49 -5.67 3.29
CA THR A 9 -5.27 -6.25 2.19
C THR A 9 -4.42 -7.12 1.25
N GLN A 10 -3.13 -6.81 1.15
CA GLN A 10 -2.12 -7.56 0.41
C GLN A 10 -1.91 -8.97 1.00
N GLU A 11 -1.87 -9.12 2.32
CA GLU A 11 -1.75 -10.43 3.00
C GLU A 11 -2.98 -11.31 2.72
N THR A 12 -4.18 -10.76 2.88
CA THR A 12 -5.43 -11.48 2.59
C THR A 12 -5.46 -11.93 1.13
N PHE A 13 -5.11 -11.05 0.20
CA PHE A 13 -5.06 -11.39 -1.23
C PHE A 13 -4.10 -12.54 -1.52
N GLY A 14 -2.88 -12.48 -0.99
CA GLY A 14 -1.87 -13.53 -1.16
C GLY A 14 -2.35 -14.86 -0.59
N ASN A 15 -2.89 -14.86 0.63
CA ASN A 15 -3.41 -16.07 1.27
C ASN A 15 -4.57 -16.70 0.50
N GLU A 16 -5.45 -15.90 -0.12
CA GLU A 16 -6.58 -16.43 -0.88
C GLU A 16 -6.20 -16.92 -2.28
N HIS A 17 -5.21 -16.29 -2.95
CA HIS A 17 -4.96 -16.52 -4.38
C HIS A 17 -3.63 -17.23 -4.70
N TRP A 18 -2.65 -17.14 -3.81
CA TRP A 18 -1.27 -17.57 -4.05
C TRP A 18 -0.84 -18.73 -3.14
N ALA A 19 -1.19 -18.69 -1.85
CA ALA A 19 -0.93 -19.83 -0.96
C ALA A 19 -1.54 -21.16 -1.45
N PRO A 20 -2.80 -21.20 -1.97
CA PRO A 20 -3.36 -22.44 -2.52
C PRO A 20 -2.62 -22.96 -3.76
N LYS A 21 -1.80 -22.14 -4.40
CA LYS A 21 -0.99 -22.49 -5.57
C LYS A 21 0.44 -22.93 -5.20
N GLY A 22 0.71 -23.13 -3.90
CA GLY A 22 2.00 -23.59 -3.40
C GLY A 22 3.03 -22.47 -3.20
N ILE A 23 2.62 -21.20 -3.25
CA ILE A 23 3.51 -20.09 -2.93
C ILE A 23 3.60 -19.97 -1.40
N GLU A 24 4.80 -20.10 -0.85
CA GLU A 24 5.05 -19.87 0.57
C GLU A 24 4.91 -18.38 0.92
N ILE A 25 4.00 -18.09 1.84
CA ILE A 25 3.67 -16.74 2.30
C ILE A 25 4.18 -16.54 3.71
N VAL A 26 4.94 -15.46 3.92
CA VAL A 26 5.46 -15.10 5.23
C VAL A 26 4.99 -13.70 5.64
N SER A 27 4.37 -13.65 6.81
CA SER A 27 3.75 -12.45 7.36
C SER A 27 4.66 -11.77 8.38
N TYR A 28 5.13 -10.57 8.03
CA TYR A 28 5.99 -9.74 8.87
C TYR A 28 5.19 -8.69 9.63
N GLN A 29 5.65 -8.31 10.83
CA GLN A 29 4.99 -7.27 11.64
C GLN A 29 5.20 -5.85 11.11
N GLY A 30 6.19 -5.63 10.24
CA GLY A 30 6.55 -4.31 9.75
C GLY A 30 7.39 -4.38 8.48
N GLN A 31 7.37 -3.29 7.74
CA GLN A 31 7.96 -3.21 6.39
C GLN A 31 9.49 -3.23 6.40
N ASP A 32 10.12 -2.71 7.46
CA ASP A 32 11.58 -2.75 7.62
C ASP A 32 12.12 -4.18 7.70
N ASN A 33 11.38 -5.08 8.36
CA ASN A 33 11.76 -6.50 8.46
C ASN A 33 11.67 -7.20 7.10
N ILE A 34 10.73 -6.80 6.25
CA ILE A 34 10.60 -7.31 4.88
C ILE A 34 11.82 -6.91 4.06
N TYR A 35 12.24 -5.64 4.12
CA TYR A 35 13.41 -5.19 3.37
C TYR A 35 14.71 -5.84 3.87
N SER A 36 14.85 -6.04 5.19
CA SER A 36 16.00 -6.76 5.75
C SER A 36 16.08 -8.21 5.27
N ASP A 37 14.96 -8.92 5.22
CA ASP A 37 14.93 -10.30 4.72
C ASP A 37 15.10 -10.40 3.20
N LEU A 38 14.60 -9.40 2.46
CA LEU A 38 14.77 -9.32 1.00
C LEU A 38 16.25 -9.12 0.63
N THR A 39 16.92 -8.23 1.34
CA THR A 39 18.37 -7.95 1.16
C THR A 39 19.25 -9.09 1.64
N ALA A 40 18.81 -9.83 2.65
CA ALA A 40 19.50 -11.04 3.11
C ALA A 40 19.23 -12.27 2.21
N GLY A 41 18.35 -12.17 1.20
CA GLY A 41 17.98 -13.28 0.33
C GLY A 41 17.15 -14.37 1.01
N ARG A 42 16.54 -14.08 2.16
CA ARG A 42 15.63 -14.99 2.87
C ARG A 42 14.26 -15.07 2.20
N ILE A 43 13.89 -14.05 1.43
CA ILE A 43 12.66 -13.98 0.63
C ILE A 43 12.98 -13.58 -0.80
N ASP A 44 12.18 -14.07 -1.75
CA ASP A 44 12.42 -13.86 -3.18
C ASP A 44 11.74 -12.58 -3.69
N ALA A 45 10.61 -12.19 -3.07
CA ALA A 45 9.89 -10.97 -3.43
C ALA A 45 8.98 -10.48 -2.29
N ALA A 46 8.66 -9.18 -2.33
CA ALA A 46 7.77 -8.50 -1.40
C ALA A 46 6.60 -7.86 -2.17
N PHE A 47 5.39 -8.01 -1.65
CA PHE A 47 4.19 -7.40 -2.24
C PHE A 47 3.63 -6.34 -1.29
N GLN A 48 3.62 -5.08 -1.74
CA GLN A 48 3.33 -3.91 -0.91
C GLN A 48 2.79 -2.75 -1.78
N ASP A 49 2.42 -1.63 -1.15
CA ASP A 49 2.04 -0.40 -1.85
C ASP A 49 3.18 0.12 -2.75
N GLU A 50 2.82 0.60 -3.94
CA GLU A 50 3.77 1.03 -4.96
C GLU A 50 4.58 2.26 -4.51
N VAL A 51 3.92 3.27 -3.95
CA VAL A 51 4.58 4.51 -3.52
C VAL A 51 5.52 4.20 -2.35
N ALA A 52 5.05 3.40 -1.39
CA ALA A 52 5.87 2.94 -0.28
C ALA A 52 7.12 2.15 -0.73
N ALA A 53 6.97 1.25 -1.72
CA ALA A 53 8.09 0.51 -2.28
C ALA A 53 9.07 1.43 -3.03
N SER A 54 8.54 2.36 -3.83
CA SER A 54 9.34 3.26 -4.67
C SER A 54 10.15 4.23 -3.83
N GLU A 55 9.50 5.04 -2.99
CA GLU A 55 10.15 6.06 -2.18
C GLU A 55 10.91 5.46 -0.98
N GLY A 56 10.35 4.43 -0.36
CA GLY A 56 10.88 3.83 0.87
C GLY A 56 12.00 2.81 0.64
N PHE A 57 12.15 2.27 -0.57
CA PHE A 57 13.15 1.22 -0.83
C PHE A 57 13.87 1.36 -2.16
N LEU A 58 13.16 1.33 -3.31
CA LEU A 58 13.79 1.26 -4.63
C LEU A 58 14.65 2.49 -4.96
N LYS A 59 14.24 3.67 -4.49
CA LYS A 59 15.04 4.91 -4.61
C LYS A 59 16.15 5.04 -3.56
N GLN A 60 16.14 4.19 -2.54
CA GLN A 60 17.16 4.19 -1.49
C GLN A 60 18.40 3.39 -1.93
N PRO A 61 19.59 3.64 -1.36
CA PRO A 61 20.80 2.89 -1.71
C PRO A 61 20.65 1.37 -1.58
N VAL A 62 19.88 0.93 -0.59
CA VAL A 62 19.62 -0.48 -0.29
C VAL A 62 18.75 -1.18 -1.35
N GLY A 63 17.94 -0.44 -2.10
CA GLY A 63 17.03 -0.99 -3.11
C GLY A 63 17.55 -0.95 -4.55
N LYS A 64 18.79 -0.49 -4.78
CA LYS A 64 19.33 -0.24 -6.13
C LYS A 64 19.36 -1.46 -7.05
N ASP A 65 19.56 -2.64 -6.49
CA ASP A 65 19.62 -3.90 -7.24
C ASP A 65 18.24 -4.56 -7.41
N TYR A 66 17.19 -3.91 -6.92
CA TYR A 66 15.81 -4.38 -6.96
C TYR A 66 14.98 -3.59 -7.95
N LYS A 67 13.92 -4.23 -8.44
CA LYS A 67 12.94 -3.62 -9.35
C LYS A 67 11.57 -4.19 -9.10
N PHE A 68 10.54 -3.51 -9.58
CA PHE A 68 9.21 -4.10 -9.65
C PHE A 68 9.20 -5.36 -10.52
N GLY A 69 8.61 -6.43 -10.00
CA GLY A 69 8.58 -7.77 -10.62
C GLY A 69 7.51 -7.97 -11.70
N GLY A 70 6.86 -6.89 -12.17
CA GLY A 70 5.78 -6.95 -13.16
C GLY A 70 5.12 -5.58 -13.34
N PRO A 71 4.15 -5.45 -14.26
CA PRO A 71 3.36 -4.24 -14.38
C PRO A 71 2.66 -3.98 -13.05
N VAL A 72 2.70 -2.73 -12.59
CA VAL A 72 1.89 -2.27 -11.46
C VAL A 72 0.44 -2.57 -11.82
N GLY A 73 -0.16 -3.53 -11.12
CA GLY A 73 -1.45 -4.06 -11.51
C GLY A 73 -2.50 -2.95 -11.44
N GLU A 74 -2.99 -2.50 -12.59
CA GLU A 74 -4.28 -1.80 -12.68
C GLU A 74 -5.40 -2.79 -12.29
N ARG A 75 -5.48 -3.19 -11.03
CA ARG A 75 -6.64 -3.90 -10.51
C ARG A 75 -7.74 -2.87 -10.25
N ARG A 76 -8.40 -2.47 -11.35
CA ARG A 76 -9.57 -1.58 -11.35
C ARG A 76 -10.72 -2.05 -10.45
N GLU A 77 -10.77 -3.32 -10.07
CA GLU A 77 -11.85 -3.85 -9.23
C GLU A 77 -11.50 -3.94 -7.74
N THR A 78 -10.22 -4.14 -7.38
CA THR A 78 -9.81 -4.29 -5.97
C THR A 78 -9.23 -3.02 -5.37
N VAL A 79 -8.66 -2.12 -6.19
CA VAL A 79 -7.97 -0.89 -5.76
C VAL A 79 -8.87 0.35 -5.91
N ARG A 80 -10.16 0.17 -6.21
CA ARG A 80 -11.13 1.28 -6.36
C ARG A 80 -11.48 1.99 -5.04
N CYS A 81 -10.95 1.55 -3.92
CA CYS A 81 -10.93 2.35 -2.70
C CYS A 81 -9.53 2.90 -2.52
N GLY A 82 -9.35 4.19 -2.83
CA GLY A 82 -8.20 4.94 -2.33
C GLY A 82 -8.13 4.89 -0.80
N TYR A 83 -7.00 5.33 -0.26
CA TYR A 83 -6.76 5.39 1.18
C TYR A 83 -7.85 6.18 1.91
N GLY A 84 -8.35 5.62 3.01
CA GLY A 84 -9.39 6.22 3.85
C GLY A 84 -9.03 6.19 5.33
N MET A 85 -9.64 7.08 6.11
CA MET A 85 -9.50 7.08 7.57
C MET A 85 -10.43 6.03 8.18
N GLY A 86 -9.87 5.05 8.89
CA GLY A 86 -10.65 4.04 9.59
C GLY A 86 -11.40 4.63 10.78
N LEU A 87 -12.71 4.43 10.84
CA LEU A 87 -13.60 4.90 11.91
C LEU A 87 -14.53 3.77 12.35
N ARG A 88 -15.06 3.87 13.58
CA ARG A 88 -16.17 3.00 14.02
C ARG A 88 -17.39 3.23 13.13
N LYS A 89 -18.20 2.18 12.91
CA LYS A 89 -19.32 2.22 11.94
C LYS A 89 -20.42 3.20 12.37
N GLU A 90 -20.59 3.36 13.67
CA GLU A 90 -21.59 4.19 14.33
C GLU A 90 -21.20 5.68 14.44
N ASP A 91 -19.92 6.02 14.27
CA ASP A 91 -19.39 7.38 14.45
C ASP A 91 -19.66 8.27 13.22
N ASN A 92 -20.94 8.45 12.87
CA ASN A 92 -21.38 9.20 11.70
C ASN A 92 -20.96 10.68 11.77
N GLU A 93 -21.05 11.31 12.94
CA GLU A 93 -20.68 12.72 13.12
C GLU A 93 -19.19 12.96 12.85
N LEU A 94 -18.33 12.11 13.38
CA LEU A 94 -16.88 12.19 13.16
C LEU A 94 -16.52 11.93 11.70
N ARG A 95 -17.20 10.97 11.05
CA ARG A 95 -17.03 10.71 9.62
C ARG A 95 -17.35 11.94 8.78
N GLU A 96 -18.48 12.61 9.03
CA GLU A 96 -18.85 13.80 8.27
C GLU A 96 -17.90 14.98 8.54
N ALA A 97 -17.45 15.15 9.79
CA ALA A 97 -16.48 16.20 10.13
C ALA A 97 -15.14 16.00 9.40
N LEU A 98 -14.61 14.78 9.38
CA LEU A 98 -13.37 14.45 8.69
C LEU A 98 -13.51 14.59 7.17
N ASN A 99 -14.62 14.12 6.59
CA ASN A 99 -14.91 14.29 5.16
C ASN A 99 -14.98 15.77 4.77
N LYS A 100 -15.61 16.61 5.60
CA LYS A 100 -15.69 18.06 5.38
C LYS A 100 -14.31 18.72 5.43
N ALA A 101 -13.49 18.36 6.43
CA ALA A 101 -12.14 18.88 6.56
C ALA A 101 -11.25 18.47 5.38
N LEU A 102 -11.28 17.18 4.99
CA LEU A 102 -10.52 16.66 3.85
C LEU A 102 -10.89 17.38 2.54
N ARG A 103 -12.20 17.53 2.27
CA ARG A 103 -12.68 18.31 1.11
C ARG A 103 -12.15 19.73 1.12
N LYS A 104 -12.15 20.40 2.28
CA LYS A 104 -11.63 21.76 2.39
C LYS A 104 -10.13 21.82 2.09
N CYS A 105 -9.33 20.91 2.64
CA CYS A 105 -7.89 20.84 2.38
C CYS A 105 -7.58 20.61 0.90
N VAL A 106 -8.27 19.66 0.26
CA VAL A 106 -8.09 19.38 -1.18
C VAL A 106 -8.49 20.59 -2.02
N LEU A 107 -9.63 21.22 -1.73
CA LEU A 107 -10.07 22.41 -2.45
C LEU A 107 -9.11 23.59 -2.29
N THR A 108 -8.53 23.77 -1.10
CA THR A 108 -7.50 24.79 -0.87
C THR A 108 -6.24 24.50 -1.68
N TYR A 109 -5.74 23.25 -1.63
CA TYR A 109 -4.55 22.83 -2.38
C TYR A 109 -4.71 23.03 -3.90
N LEU A 110 -5.84 22.60 -4.49
CA LEU A 110 -6.09 22.73 -5.93
C LEU A 110 -6.17 24.20 -6.37
N ARG A 111 -6.73 25.07 -5.51
CA ARG A 111 -6.78 26.52 -5.77
C ARG A 111 -5.39 27.15 -5.73
N GLU A 112 -4.54 26.73 -4.80
CA GLU A 112 -3.15 27.20 -4.69
C GLU A 112 -2.27 26.66 -5.83
N ALA A 113 -2.54 25.45 -6.31
CA ALA A 113 -1.84 24.82 -7.43
C ALA A 113 -2.24 25.37 -8.82
N GLY A 114 -3.26 26.25 -8.90
CA GLY A 114 -3.72 26.84 -10.15
C GLY A 114 -4.52 25.90 -11.05
N GLU A 115 -4.94 24.74 -10.54
CA GLU A 115 -5.76 23.78 -11.28
C GLU A 115 -7.25 24.19 -11.21
N LYS A 116 -7.88 24.39 -12.38
CA LYS A 116 -9.31 24.75 -12.44
C LYS A 116 -10.16 23.54 -12.05
N VAL A 117 -10.87 23.66 -10.95
CA VAL A 117 -11.87 22.68 -10.50
C VAL A 117 -13.15 22.86 -11.33
N LEU A 118 -13.59 21.82 -12.06
CA LEU A 118 -14.94 21.67 -12.62
C LEU A 118 -15.83 20.91 -11.63
#